data_AF-A0A4R1R2E7-F1
#
_entry.id   AF-A0A4R1R2E7-F1
#
_cell.length_a   1.000
_cell.length_b   1.000
_cell.length_c   1.000
_cell.angle_alpha   90.00
_cell.angle_beta   90.00
_cell.angle_gamma   90.00
#
_symmetry.space_group_name_H-M   'P 1'
#
loop_
_entity.id
_entity.type
_entity.pdbx_description
1 polymer ?
#
loop_
_entity_poly.entity_id
_entity_poly.type
_entity_poly.pdbx_seq_one_letter_code
_entity_poly.pdbx_strand_id
1 'polypeptide(L)'
;MEKAEGLERKSGLEREDGSERKDGFEKTEGLDKRELICVRCPVGCMLTVTVREDGTLDVKGNSCGRGEEYARKELTDPTRIVTTTVRVRGGRQAVVPVKTRYDIPKGKVMECIEALKEVEAEAPIFLGEVILSDAAGTGVDVVATKSVERTADN
;
A
#
# COMPACT_ATOMS: atom_id res chain seq x y z
N MET A 1 -39.42 -27.30 -7.18
CA MET A 1 -39.01 -26.73 -5.88
C MET A 1 -37.82 -27.53 -5.40
N GLU A 2 -36.62 -27.12 -5.76
CA GLU A 2 -35.39 -27.72 -5.25
C GLU A 2 -34.52 -26.57 -4.76
N LYS A 3 -34.31 -26.56 -3.45
CA LYS A 3 -33.49 -25.59 -2.73
C LYS A 3 -32.04 -25.93 -3.03
N ALA A 4 -31.30 -25.03 -3.67
CA ALA A 4 -29.84 -25.06 -3.60
C ALA A 4 -29.45 -24.46 -2.24
N GLU A 5 -29.21 -25.35 -1.28
CA GLU A 5 -28.74 -24.99 0.07
C GLU A 5 -27.31 -24.42 0.01
N GLY A 6 -27.05 -23.55 0.97
CA GLY A 6 -26.01 -22.55 0.95
C GLY A 6 -24.59 -23.10 0.79
N LEU A 7 -23.80 -22.39 -0.01
CA LEU A 7 -22.35 -22.49 0.09
C LEU A 7 -21.90 -21.69 1.32
N GLU A 8 -21.88 -22.35 2.47
CA GLU A 8 -21.30 -21.82 3.70
C GLU A 8 -19.81 -21.53 3.45
N ARG A 9 -19.45 -20.25 3.42
CA ARG A 9 -18.06 -19.81 3.38
C ARG A 9 -17.46 -20.09 4.75
N LYS A 10 -16.73 -21.19 4.86
CA LYS A 10 -15.95 -21.57 6.05
C LYS A 10 -15.16 -20.36 6.55
N SER A 11 -15.53 -19.88 7.74
CA SER A 11 -14.70 -19.02 8.58
C SER A 11 -13.47 -19.81 8.99
N GLY A 12 -12.29 -19.38 8.54
CA GLY A 12 -11.04 -20.07 8.87
C GLY A 12 -10.00 -19.94 7.77
N LEU A 13 -9.47 -18.74 7.61
CA LEU A 13 -8.10 -18.57 7.16
C LEU A 13 -7.39 -17.83 8.30
N GLU A 14 -6.99 -18.61 9.30
CA GLU A 14 -5.90 -18.22 10.17
C GLU A 14 -4.71 -17.96 9.24
N ARG A 15 -4.36 -16.68 9.10
CA ARG A 15 -3.19 -16.27 8.34
C ARG A 15 -2.02 -16.50 9.28
N GLU A 16 -1.38 -17.65 9.15
CA GLU A 16 -0.06 -17.88 9.72
C GLU A 16 0.83 -16.71 9.31
N ASP A 17 1.43 -16.10 10.33
CA ASP A 17 2.33 -14.96 10.33
C ASP A 17 3.43 -15.17 9.29
N GLY A 18 3.15 -14.65 8.10
CA GLY A 18 4.00 -14.80 6.93
C GLY A 18 5.33 -14.11 7.15
N SER A 19 6.35 -14.93 7.42
CA SER A 19 7.71 -14.83 6.94
C SER A 19 8.34 -13.44 7.09
N GLU A 20 9.11 -13.27 8.15
CA GLU A 20 10.14 -12.25 8.23
C GLU A 20 11.01 -12.33 6.96
N ARG A 21 10.80 -11.40 6.01
CA ARG A 21 11.75 -11.20 4.93
C ARG A 21 13.01 -10.70 5.60
N LYS A 22 14.04 -11.55 5.66
CA LYS A 22 15.36 -11.15 6.10
C LYS A 22 15.85 -10.06 5.15
N ASP A 23 15.65 -8.80 5.53
CA ASP A 23 16.39 -7.69 4.95
C ASP A 23 17.87 -8.05 5.14
N GLY A 24 18.55 -8.41 4.04
CA GLY A 24 19.92 -8.93 4.08
C GLY A 24 20.84 -7.97 4.81
N PHE A 25 21.29 -8.37 6.00
CA PHE A 25 22.03 -7.54 6.92
C PHE A 25 23.41 -8.13 7.17
N GLU A 26 24.41 -7.67 6.42
CA GLU A 26 25.80 -7.97 6.70
C GLU A 26 26.30 -7.01 7.78
N LYS A 27 26.23 -7.45 9.05
CA LYS A 27 26.83 -6.75 10.19
C LYS A 27 28.35 -6.80 10.07
N THR A 28 28.98 -5.66 9.82
CA THR A 28 30.40 -5.45 10.13
C THR A 28 30.48 -4.31 11.13
N GLU A 29 31.24 -4.52 12.21
CA GLU A 29 31.24 -3.71 13.43
C GLU A 29 31.30 -2.20 13.12
N GLY A 30 30.25 -1.46 13.54
CA GLY A 30 30.16 0.00 13.50
C GLY A 30 29.56 0.63 12.23
N LEU A 31 29.30 -0.12 11.16
CA LEU A 31 28.74 0.44 9.91
C LEU A 31 27.73 -0.51 9.25
N ASP A 32 26.46 -0.14 9.25
CA ASP A 32 25.42 -0.91 8.57
C ASP A 32 25.36 -0.50 7.10
N LYS A 33 25.80 -1.37 6.20
CA LYS A 33 25.69 -1.16 4.75
C LYS A 33 24.42 -1.80 4.20
N ARG A 34 23.72 -1.07 3.33
CA ARG A 34 22.51 -1.54 2.65
C ARG A 34 22.58 -1.24 1.17
N GLU A 35 22.23 -2.22 0.36
CA GLU A 35 22.11 -2.06 -1.08
C GLU A 35 20.64 -1.99 -1.48
N LEU A 36 20.27 -1.01 -2.30
CA LEU A 36 18.93 -0.90 -2.84
C LEU A 36 18.93 -0.30 -4.25
N ILE A 37 17.92 -0.65 -5.03
CA ILE A 37 17.74 -0.14 -6.39
C ILE A 37 16.83 1.08 -6.34
N CYS A 38 17.27 2.18 -6.96
CA CYS A 38 16.44 3.37 -7.10
C CYS A 38 15.26 3.12 -8.05
N VAL A 39 14.04 3.04 -7.52
CA VAL A 39 12.82 2.82 -8.34
C VAL A 39 12.18 4.10 -8.88
N ARG A 40 12.79 5.28 -8.62
CA ARG A 40 12.26 6.58 -9.05
C ARG A 40 12.47 6.90 -10.54
N CYS A 41 13.29 6.13 -11.24
CA CYS A 41 13.60 6.38 -12.65
C CYS A 41 13.85 5.07 -13.40
N PRO A 42 13.66 5.04 -14.74
CA PRO A 42 13.80 3.82 -15.54
C PRO A 42 15.24 3.26 -15.59
N VAL A 43 16.24 4.07 -15.24
CA VAL A 43 17.65 3.64 -15.20
C VAL A 43 17.92 2.67 -14.05
N GLY A 44 17.21 2.81 -12.91
CA GLY A 44 17.35 1.87 -11.80
C GLY A 44 18.76 1.80 -11.20
N CYS A 45 19.37 2.95 -10.86
CA CYS A 45 20.73 2.96 -10.30
C CYS A 45 20.83 2.09 -9.04
N MET A 46 21.92 1.32 -8.94
CA MET A 46 22.26 0.58 -7.72
C MET A 46 22.82 1.56 -6.70
N LEU A 47 22.16 1.66 -5.54
CA LEU A 47 22.56 2.54 -4.46
C LEU A 47 23.14 1.72 -3.31
N THR A 48 24.28 2.16 -2.81
CA THR A 48 24.88 1.64 -1.58
C THR A 48 24.76 2.71 -0.51
N VAL A 49 24.02 2.42 0.56
CA VAL A 49 23.86 3.32 1.70
C VAL A 49 24.64 2.78 2.88
N THR A 50 25.46 3.61 3.48
CA THR A 50 26.14 3.30 4.74
C THR A 50 25.50 4.10 5.85
N VAL A 51 24.97 3.41 6.86
CA VAL A 51 24.47 4.01 8.10
C VAL A 51 25.63 4.08 9.08
N ARG A 52 25.93 5.28 9.55
CA ARG A 52 26.94 5.53 10.59
C ARG A 52 26.33 5.43 11.99
N GLU A 53 27.18 5.27 13.00
CA GLU A 53 26.77 5.16 14.41
C GLU A 53 26.01 6.39 14.93
N ASP A 54 26.23 7.56 14.34
CA ASP A 54 25.53 8.82 14.64
C ASP A 54 24.15 8.93 13.94
N GLY A 55 23.74 7.91 13.19
CA GLY A 55 22.50 7.91 12.40
C GLY A 55 22.62 8.62 11.05
N THR A 56 23.81 9.12 10.68
CA THR A 56 24.02 9.75 9.37
C THR A 56 24.00 8.71 8.26
N LEU A 57 23.19 8.96 7.22
CA LEU A 57 23.13 8.14 6.01
C LEU A 57 24.06 8.71 4.93
N ASP A 58 25.02 7.90 4.48
CA ASP A 58 25.90 8.19 3.34
C ASP A 58 25.43 7.36 2.14
N VAL A 59 24.94 8.02 1.08
CA VAL A 59 24.41 7.35 -0.12
C VAL A 59 25.40 7.48 -1.26
N LYS A 60 25.76 6.35 -1.88
CA LYS A 60 26.62 6.29 -3.07
C LYS A 60 25.96 5.47 -4.18
N GLY A 61 26.42 5.68 -5.42
CA GLY A 61 25.91 4.97 -6.60
C GLY A 61 24.72 5.66 -7.31
N ASN A 62 24.29 6.83 -6.83
CA ASN A 62 23.25 7.62 -7.49
C ASN A 62 23.83 8.44 -8.66
N SER A 63 23.25 8.31 -9.84
CA SER A 63 23.56 9.17 -10.99
C SER A 63 22.78 10.50 -10.98
N CYS A 64 21.90 10.71 -9.99
CA CYS A 64 21.10 11.92 -9.84
C CYS A 64 20.70 12.17 -8.37
N GLY A 65 20.27 13.39 -8.05
CA GLY A 65 19.81 13.73 -6.68
C GLY A 65 18.57 12.97 -6.22
N ARG A 66 17.71 12.52 -7.15
CA ARG A 66 16.50 11.74 -6.82
C ARG A 66 16.81 10.39 -6.19
N GLY A 67 17.96 9.78 -6.54
CA GLY A 67 18.38 8.51 -5.97
C GLY A 67 18.74 8.63 -4.50
N GLU A 68 19.46 9.69 -4.14
CA GLU A 68 19.82 9.96 -2.75
C GLU A 68 18.57 10.23 -1.89
N GLU A 69 17.67 11.09 -2.35
CA GLU A 69 16.42 11.38 -1.64
C GLU A 69 15.58 10.11 -1.42
N TYR A 70 15.47 9.27 -2.47
CA TYR A 70 14.76 8.00 -2.37
C TYR A 70 15.40 7.08 -1.33
N ALA A 71 16.73 6.89 -1.36
CA ALA A 71 17.41 6.03 -0.41
C ALA A 71 17.28 6.49 1.03
N ARG A 72 17.37 7.80 1.28
CA ARG A 72 17.14 8.36 2.62
C ARG A 72 15.71 8.07 3.07
N LYS A 73 14.72 8.44 2.27
CA LYS A 73 13.30 8.24 2.62
C LYS A 73 12.95 6.76 2.82
N GLU A 74 13.46 5.89 1.96
CA GLU A 74 13.19 4.45 1.99
C GLU A 74 13.79 3.76 3.23
N LEU A 75 14.82 4.35 3.85
CA LEU A 75 15.45 3.82 5.07
C LEU A 75 14.91 4.45 6.35
N THR A 76 14.45 5.71 6.32
CA THR A 76 13.97 6.41 7.52
C THR A 76 12.46 6.33 7.72
N ASP A 77 11.68 6.61 6.68
CA ASP A 77 10.21 6.63 6.74
C ASP A 77 9.63 6.28 5.37
N PRO A 78 9.51 4.98 5.07
CA PRO A 78 9.27 4.59 3.71
C PRO A 78 7.75 4.57 3.48
N THR A 79 7.28 5.38 2.52
CA THR A 79 5.84 5.62 2.29
C THR A 79 5.34 5.03 0.97
N ARG A 80 4.03 4.75 0.87
CA ARG A 80 3.39 4.19 -0.33
C ARG A 80 1.97 4.72 -0.51
N ILE A 81 1.53 4.83 -1.77
CA ILE A 81 0.11 4.87 -2.12
C ILE A 81 -0.46 3.46 -2.05
N VAL A 82 -1.49 3.25 -1.24
CA VAL A 82 -2.22 1.98 -1.22
C VAL A 82 -3.26 2.01 -2.32
N THR A 83 -3.25 1.01 -3.20
CA THR A 83 -4.27 0.80 -4.23
C THR A 83 -4.96 -0.52 -3.98
N THR A 84 -6.29 -0.54 -3.95
CA THR A 84 -7.09 -1.76 -3.76
C THR A 84 -8.47 -1.60 -4.40
N THR A 85 -9.38 -2.52 -4.16
CA THR A 85 -10.78 -2.44 -4.58
C THR A 85 -11.71 -2.52 -3.37
N VAL A 86 -12.84 -1.82 -3.47
CA VAL A 86 -13.93 -1.84 -2.47
C VAL A 86 -15.20 -2.34 -3.15
N ARG A 87 -16.03 -3.09 -2.42
CA ARG A 87 -17.31 -3.58 -2.96
C ARG A 87 -18.28 -2.43 -3.18
N VAL A 88 -19.10 -2.55 -4.21
CA VAL A 88 -20.12 -1.57 -4.53
C VAL A 88 -21.50 -2.22 -4.50
N ARG A 89 -22.39 -1.64 -3.71
CA ARG A 89 -23.81 -2.03 -3.65
C ARG A 89 -24.62 -1.25 -4.68
N GLY A 90 -25.43 -1.97 -5.45
CA GLY A 90 -26.30 -1.38 -6.48
C GLY A 90 -25.55 -0.78 -7.66
N GLY A 91 -24.24 -1.03 -7.79
CA GLY A 91 -23.42 -0.55 -8.89
C GLY A 91 -23.44 -1.45 -10.10
N ARG A 92 -23.29 -0.86 -11.28
CA ARG A 92 -23.09 -1.58 -12.55
C ARG A 92 -21.81 -2.43 -12.53
N GLN A 93 -20.86 -2.08 -11.66
CA GLN A 93 -19.72 -2.91 -11.30
C GLN A 93 -19.85 -3.34 -9.83
N ALA A 94 -19.50 -4.59 -9.53
CA ALA A 94 -19.52 -5.11 -8.17
C ALA A 94 -18.41 -4.55 -7.26
N VAL A 95 -17.39 -3.92 -7.84
CA VAL A 95 -16.26 -3.29 -7.13
C VAL A 95 -15.83 -2.00 -7.80
N VAL A 96 -15.26 -1.08 -7.02
CA VAL A 96 -14.63 0.16 -7.48
C VAL A 96 -13.14 0.15 -7.09
N PRO A 97 -12.21 0.51 -8.01
CA PRO A 97 -10.83 0.71 -7.65
C PRO A 97 -10.66 1.98 -6.82
N VAL A 98 -9.88 1.88 -5.75
CA VAL A 98 -9.61 2.97 -4.83
C VAL A 98 -8.11 3.11 -4.59
N LYS A 99 -7.70 4.30 -4.18
CA LYS A 99 -6.34 4.56 -3.70
C LYS A 99 -6.34 5.50 -2.50
N THR A 100 -5.30 5.46 -1.67
CA THR A 100 -5.04 6.57 -0.74
C THR A 100 -4.78 7.85 -1.52
N ARG A 101 -5.31 8.98 -1.04
CA ARG A 101 -5.14 10.29 -1.69
C ARG A 101 -3.68 10.72 -1.70
N TYR A 102 -2.94 10.39 -0.65
CA TYR A 102 -1.51 10.65 -0.49
C TYR A 102 -0.77 9.40 0.02
N ASP A 103 0.55 9.52 0.08
CA ASP A 103 1.46 8.53 0.61
C ASP A 103 1.17 8.26 2.09
N ILE A 104 1.10 6.98 2.49
CA ILE A 104 1.03 6.55 3.89
C ILE A 104 2.28 5.75 4.28
N PRO A 105 2.68 5.71 5.55
CA PRO A 105 3.81 4.88 6.01
C PRO A 105 3.60 3.39 5.68
N LYS A 106 4.65 2.66 5.30
CA LYS A 106 4.54 1.23 4.95
C LYS A 106 4.01 0.37 6.09
N GLY A 107 4.34 0.71 7.33
CA GLY A 107 3.79 0.02 8.50
C GLY A 107 2.27 0.03 8.53
N LYS A 108 1.64 1.11 8.02
CA LYS A 108 0.19 1.34 8.01
C LYS A 108 -0.54 0.72 6.83
N VAL A 109 0.17 0.16 5.85
CA VAL A 109 -0.43 -0.38 4.63
C VAL A 109 -1.38 -1.54 4.93
N MET A 110 -0.98 -2.45 5.83
CA MET A 110 -1.81 -3.61 6.17
C MET A 110 -3.06 -3.18 6.94
N GLU A 111 -2.91 -2.30 7.92
CA GLU A 111 -4.03 -1.72 8.68
C GLU A 111 -5.02 -0.99 7.75
N CYS A 112 -4.53 -0.24 6.75
CA CYS A 112 -5.37 0.43 5.76
C CYS A 112 -6.17 -0.58 4.92
N ILE A 113 -5.56 -1.69 4.52
CA ILE A 113 -6.26 -2.75 3.76
C ILE A 113 -7.32 -3.41 4.63
N GLU A 114 -7.03 -3.65 5.90
CA GLU A 114 -7.97 -4.26 6.84
C GLU A 114 -9.19 -3.36 7.08
N ALA A 115 -8.97 -2.06 7.32
CA ALA A 115 -10.05 -1.10 7.45
C ALA A 115 -10.96 -1.08 6.20
N LEU A 116 -10.40 -1.22 5.00
CA LEU A 116 -11.16 -1.22 3.75
C LEU A 116 -11.94 -2.52 3.47
N LYS A 117 -11.60 -3.64 4.12
CA LYS A 117 -12.30 -4.93 3.88
C LYS A 117 -13.76 -4.90 4.35
N GLU A 118 -14.05 -4.11 5.38
CA GLU A 118 -15.37 -3.99 5.98
C GLU A 118 -16.21 -2.87 5.34
N VAL A 119 -15.60 -2.07 4.47
CA VAL A 119 -16.27 -0.96 3.79
C VAL A 119 -16.99 -1.48 2.54
N GLU A 120 -18.24 -1.05 2.37
CA GLU A 120 -19.02 -1.22 1.15
C GLU A 120 -19.52 0.15 0.71
N ALA A 121 -19.26 0.52 -0.55
CA ALA A 121 -19.68 1.79 -1.13
C ALA A 121 -21.02 1.64 -1.86
N GLU A 122 -21.86 2.68 -1.83
CA GLU A 122 -23.15 2.65 -2.54
C GLU A 122 -23.07 3.40 -3.86
N ALA A 123 -23.57 2.81 -4.95
CA ALA A 123 -23.64 3.50 -6.23
C ALA A 123 -24.76 4.55 -6.26
N PRO A 124 -24.62 5.67 -6.99
CA PRO A 124 -23.50 6.00 -7.88
C PRO A 124 -22.27 6.53 -7.12
N ILE A 125 -21.08 6.13 -7.59
CA ILE A 125 -19.80 6.61 -7.08
C ILE A 125 -19.13 7.46 -8.15
N PHE A 126 -18.57 8.61 -7.77
CA PHE A 126 -17.86 9.50 -8.68
C PHE A 126 -16.33 9.39 -8.54
N LEU A 127 -15.63 9.73 -9.63
CA LEU A 127 -14.17 9.83 -9.62
C LEU A 127 -13.70 10.83 -8.55
N GLY A 128 -12.80 10.39 -7.67
CA GLY A 128 -12.25 11.22 -6.60
C GLY A 128 -13.09 11.28 -5.33
N GLU A 129 -14.23 10.60 -5.29
CA GLU A 129 -15.09 10.48 -4.11
C GLU A 129 -14.37 9.75 -2.98
N VAL A 130 -14.56 10.24 -1.75
CA VAL A 130 -13.96 9.66 -0.54
C VAL A 130 -14.77 8.46 -0.10
N ILE A 131 -14.14 7.28 -0.08
CA ILE A 131 -14.75 6.00 0.32
C ILE A 131 -14.50 5.73 1.81
N LEU A 132 -13.33 6.12 2.32
CA LEU A 132 -12.97 6.02 3.72
C LEU A 132 -12.15 7.26 4.08
N SER A 133 -12.57 7.98 5.12
CA SER A 133 -11.80 9.10 5.67
C SER A 133 -10.79 8.58 6.69
N ASP A 134 -9.63 9.24 6.79
CA ASP A 134 -8.57 8.92 7.77
C ASP A 134 -8.19 7.42 7.82
N ALA A 135 -7.62 6.92 6.72
CA ALA A 135 -7.24 5.52 6.59
C ALA A 135 -6.16 5.15 7.62
N ALA A 136 -6.47 4.19 8.51
CA ALA A 136 -5.58 3.69 9.55
C ALA A 136 -5.02 4.77 10.51
N GLY A 137 -5.75 5.88 10.72
CA GLY A 137 -5.32 6.97 11.60
C GLY A 137 -4.14 7.79 11.05
N THR A 138 -3.97 7.81 9.72
CA THR A 138 -2.86 8.52 9.05
C THR A 138 -3.21 9.95 8.65
N GLY A 139 -4.48 10.35 8.78
CA GLY A 139 -5.03 11.60 8.26
C GLY A 139 -5.23 11.60 6.73
N VAL A 140 -5.08 10.45 6.06
CA VAL A 140 -5.17 10.33 4.59
C VAL A 140 -6.42 9.60 4.17
N ASP A 141 -7.24 10.23 3.32
CA ASP A 141 -8.45 9.63 2.78
C ASP A 141 -8.16 8.56 1.71
N VAL A 142 -9.07 7.60 1.57
CA VAL A 142 -9.14 6.67 0.43
C VAL A 142 -10.17 7.17 -0.55
N VAL A 143 -9.79 7.29 -1.81
CA VAL A 143 -10.61 7.86 -2.89
C VAL A 143 -10.82 6.89 -4.04
N ALA A 144 -11.98 6.96 -4.67
CA ALA A 144 -12.29 6.21 -5.88
C ALA A 144 -11.49 6.72 -7.09
N THR A 145 -10.91 5.80 -7.86
CA THR A 145 -10.18 6.14 -9.09
C THR A 145 -10.98 5.88 -10.36
N LYS A 146 -12.27 5.53 -10.21
CA LYS A 146 -13.21 5.32 -11.32
C LYS A 146 -14.63 5.58 -10.84
N SER A 147 -15.47 6.16 -11.70
CA SER A 147 -16.90 6.29 -11.44
C SER A 147 -17.63 4.96 -11.67
N VAL A 148 -18.63 4.67 -10.83
CA VAL A 148 -19.51 3.51 -10.95
C VAL A 148 -20.96 4.00 -10.98
N GLU A 149 -21.64 3.72 -12.09
CA GLU A 149 -23.06 4.05 -12.27
C GLU A 149 -23.93 3.09 -11.48
N ARG A 150 -25.12 3.53 -11.08
CA ARG A 150 -26.13 2.64 -10.48
C ARG A 150 -26.69 1.69 -11.54
N THR A 151 -26.88 0.42 -11.19
CA THR A 151 -27.58 -0.54 -12.05
C THR A 151 -29.03 -0.10 -12.19
N ALA A 152 -29.55 -0.01 -13.41
CA ALA A 152 -30.97 0.20 -13.62
C ALA A 152 -31.70 -1.10 -13.25
N ASP A 153 -32.50 -1.07 -12.18
CA ASP A 153 -33.45 -2.14 -11.88
C ASP A 153 -34.46 -2.20 -13.05
N ASN A 154 -34.49 -3.33 -13.77
CA ASN A 154 -35.46 -3.57 -14.84
C ASN A 154 -36.27 -4.83 -14.53
#